data_AF-A0AAU0YEF8-F1
#
_entry.id   AF-A0AAU0YEF8-F1
#
_cell.length_a   1.000
_cell.length_b   1.000
_cell.length_c   1.000
_cell.angle_alpha   90.00
_cell.angle_beta   90.00
_cell.angle_gamma   90.00
#
_symmetry.space_group_name_H-M   'P 1'
#
loop_
_entity.id
_entity.type
_entity.pdbx_description
1 polymer ?
#
loop_
_entity_poly.entity_id
_entity_poly.type
_entity_poly.pdbx_seq_one_letter_code
_entity_poly.pdbx_strand_id
1 'polypeptide(L)'
;MPQQVHVVTATGRGSYARTTPDRYGFPRLARARQKRHHGFATGDLVHASIPKGRWAGTWTGRISVRASGKHSLSTPVGRCTVSHRNLRPLQRADGYAYSYRQEVTD
;
A
#
# COMPACT_ATOMS: atom_id res chain seq x y z
N MET A 1 -3.20 -33.86 6.90
CA MET A 1 -3.68 -32.56 7.40
C MET A 1 -3.08 -31.45 6.54
N PRO A 2 -3.87 -30.47 6.07
CA PRO A 2 -3.36 -29.39 5.23
C PRO A 2 -2.43 -28.45 6.03
N GLN A 3 -1.12 -28.58 5.82
CA GLN A 3 -0.07 -27.83 6.53
C GLN A 3 -0.17 -26.29 6.45
N GLN A 4 -0.96 -25.75 5.51
CA GLN A 4 -0.99 -24.32 5.19
C GLN A 4 -2.42 -23.84 4.91
N VAL A 5 -2.82 -22.78 5.62
CA VAL A 5 -4.11 -22.11 5.49
C VAL A 5 -3.93 -20.78 4.76
N HIS A 6 -4.67 -20.58 3.67
CA HIS A 6 -4.78 -19.29 3.00
C HIS A 6 -5.68 -18.36 3.81
N VAL A 7 -5.16 -17.19 4.16
CA VAL A 7 -5.92 -16.15 4.87
C VAL A 7 -6.16 -14.99 3.92
N VAL A 8 -7.43 -14.61 3.77
CA VAL A 8 -7.85 -13.49 2.94
C VAL A 8 -8.58 -12.47 3.80
N THR A 9 -8.09 -11.23 3.79
CA THR A 9 -8.69 -10.13 4.54
C THR A 9 -9.17 -9.05 3.59
N ALA A 10 -10.43 -8.62 3.72
CA ALA A 10 -10.94 -7.47 2.99
C ALA A 10 -10.29 -6.18 3.52
N THR A 11 -9.60 -5.44 2.66
CA THR A 11 -8.94 -4.16 3.01
C THR A 11 -9.72 -2.94 2.53
N GLY A 12 -10.84 -3.16 1.85
CA GLY A 12 -11.68 -2.11 1.28
C GLY A 12 -11.07 -1.44 0.06
N ARG A 13 -11.77 -0.42 -0.42
CA ARG A 13 -11.35 0.43 -1.54
C ARG A 13 -11.35 1.88 -1.07
N GLY A 14 -10.45 2.69 -1.62
CA GLY A 14 -10.35 4.11 -1.27
C GLY A 14 -11.70 4.83 -1.41
N SER A 15 -11.89 5.89 -0.61
CA SER A 15 -13.11 6.69 -0.57
C SER A 15 -13.54 7.17 -1.97
N TYR A 16 -14.82 7.00 -2.29
CA TYR A 16 -15.41 7.49 -3.55
C TYR A 16 -15.57 9.01 -3.58
N ALA A 17 -15.49 9.69 -2.42
CA ALA A 17 -15.61 11.14 -2.33
C ALA A 17 -14.50 11.83 -3.14
N ARG A 18 -14.93 12.80 -3.95
CA ARG A 18 -14.06 13.59 -4.85
C ARG A 18 -13.60 14.91 -4.25
N THR A 19 -14.27 15.34 -3.19
CA THR A 19 -13.91 16.51 -2.42
C THR A 19 -13.81 16.14 -0.95
N THR A 20 -12.83 16.70 -0.26
CA THR A 20 -12.81 16.68 1.19
C THR A 20 -13.56 17.92 1.70
N PRO A 21 -14.64 17.76 2.47
CA PRO A 21 -15.36 18.88 3.04
C PRO A 21 -14.56 19.55 4.17
N ASP A 22 -14.96 20.76 4.55
CA ASP A 22 -14.54 21.37 5.81
C ASP A 22 -15.30 20.78 7.01
N ARG A 23 -15.08 21.35 8.21
CA ARG A 23 -15.75 20.92 9.44
C ARG A 23 -17.28 21.14 9.45
N TYR A 24 -17.81 21.93 8.52
CA TYR A 24 -19.23 22.28 8.40
C TYR A 24 -19.92 21.57 7.22
N GLY A 25 -19.17 20.77 6.45
CA GLY A 25 -19.68 20.02 5.30
C GLY A 25 -19.49 20.71 3.95
N PHE A 26 -18.93 21.92 3.90
CA PHE A 26 -18.73 22.63 2.65
C PHE A 26 -17.53 22.09 1.85
N PRO A 27 -17.64 21.96 0.51
CA PRO A 27 -16.54 21.52 -0.35
C PRO A 27 -15.27 22.39 -0.19
N ARG A 28 -14.12 21.79 0.19
CA ARG A 28 -12.86 22.55 0.42
C ARG A 28 -11.70 22.14 -0.48
N LEU A 29 -11.42 20.84 -0.62
CA LEU A 29 -10.26 20.34 -1.39
C LEU A 29 -10.68 19.34 -2.45
N ALA A 30 -10.40 19.64 -3.71
CA ALA A 30 -10.55 18.70 -4.80
C ALA A 30 -9.46 17.62 -4.72
N ARG A 31 -9.87 16.34 -4.73
CA ARG A 31 -8.93 15.22 -4.81
C ARG A 31 -8.48 15.01 -6.26
N ALA A 32 -7.24 14.56 -6.42
CA ALA A 32 -6.68 14.25 -7.73
C ALA A 32 -7.55 13.23 -8.48
N ARG A 33 -7.80 13.48 -9.77
CA ARG A 33 -8.56 12.56 -10.63
C ARG A 33 -7.75 11.30 -10.98
N GLN A 34 -6.44 11.46 -11.03
CA GLN A 34 -5.50 10.40 -11.37
C GLN A 34 -5.36 9.43 -10.19
N LYS A 35 -5.81 8.19 -10.37
CA LYS A 35 -5.69 7.13 -9.35
C LYS A 35 -4.28 6.56 -9.22
N ARG A 36 -3.50 6.58 -10.31
CA ARG A 36 -2.17 5.97 -10.38
C ARG A 36 -1.11 7.00 -10.68
N HIS A 37 -0.04 7.02 -9.90
CA HIS A 37 1.15 7.83 -10.19
C HIS A 37 2.34 6.90 -10.37
N HIS A 38 3.16 7.17 -11.39
CA HIS A 38 4.35 6.38 -11.71
C HIS A 38 4.08 4.86 -11.83
N GLY A 39 2.88 4.48 -12.28
CA GLY A 39 2.47 3.07 -12.45
C GLY A 39 1.93 2.38 -11.20
N PHE A 40 1.83 3.09 -10.06
CA PHE A 40 1.39 2.55 -8.78
C PHE A 40 0.08 3.19 -8.30
N ALA A 41 -0.73 2.42 -7.56
CA ALA A 41 -1.90 2.91 -6.82
C ALA A 41 -1.74 2.69 -5.31
N THR A 42 -2.40 3.51 -4.50
CA THR A 42 -2.45 3.31 -3.05
C THR A 42 -3.10 1.95 -2.75
N GLY A 43 -2.42 1.15 -1.93
CA GLY A 43 -2.82 -0.21 -1.59
C GLY A 43 -2.08 -1.31 -2.37
N ASP A 44 -1.33 -0.95 -3.43
CA ASP A 44 -0.48 -1.92 -4.14
C ASP A 44 0.54 -2.53 -3.14
N LEU A 45 0.71 -3.85 -3.18
CA LEU A 45 1.77 -4.55 -2.47
C LEU A 45 3.02 -4.51 -3.35
N VAL A 46 4.13 -4.07 -2.79
CA VAL A 46 5.38 -3.91 -3.53
C VAL A 46 6.54 -4.53 -2.78
N HIS A 47 7.54 -4.91 -3.56
CA HIS A 47 8.89 -5.19 -3.13
C HIS A 47 9.75 -3.94 -3.37
N ALA A 48 10.42 -3.46 -2.34
CA ALA A 48 11.26 -2.28 -2.35
C ALA A 48 12.72 -2.67 -2.11
N SER A 49 13.62 -2.29 -3.02
CA SER A 49 15.07 -2.45 -2.84
C SER A 49 15.70 -1.08 -2.61
N ILE A 50 16.08 -0.78 -1.38
CA ILE A 50 16.58 0.53 -0.95
C ILE A 50 18.11 0.46 -0.82
N PRO A 51 18.87 1.21 -1.63
CA PRO A 51 20.31 1.02 -1.70
C PRO A 51 21.09 1.63 -0.52
N LYS A 52 20.59 2.71 0.11
CA LYS A 52 21.31 3.48 1.13
C LYS A 52 20.36 4.12 2.15
N GLY A 53 20.92 4.52 3.29
CA GLY A 53 20.24 5.26 4.36
C GLY A 53 19.61 4.36 5.43
N ARG A 54 18.83 4.95 6.34
CA ARG A 54 18.20 4.27 7.50
C ARG A 54 17.41 3.01 7.13
N TRP A 55 16.78 3.01 5.96
CA TRP A 55 15.94 1.92 5.49
C TRP A 55 16.62 1.08 4.40
N ALA A 56 17.96 1.11 4.31
CA ALA A 56 18.69 0.29 3.35
C ALA A 56 18.35 -1.20 3.49
N GLY A 57 18.34 -1.91 2.37
CA GLY A 57 17.92 -3.30 2.27
C GLY A 57 16.58 -3.46 1.56
N THR A 58 15.97 -4.62 1.79
CA THR A 58 14.80 -5.08 1.05
C THR A 58 13.57 -5.10 1.94
N TRP A 59 12.46 -4.56 1.44
CA TRP A 59 11.22 -4.45 2.21
C TRP A 59 10.02 -4.84 1.35
N THR A 60 9.12 -5.61 1.92
CA THR A 60 7.82 -5.92 1.33
C THR A 60 6.73 -5.23 2.12
N GLY A 61 5.80 -4.58 1.44
CA GLY A 61 4.74 -3.85 2.10
C GLY A 61 3.81 -3.11 1.16
N ARG A 62 2.71 -2.59 1.70
CA ARG A 62 1.77 -1.77 0.94
C ARG A 62 2.20 -0.32 0.89
N ILE A 63 1.91 0.34 -0.23
CA ILE A 63 2.25 1.75 -0.44
C ILE A 63 1.05 2.68 -0.40
N SER A 64 1.28 3.87 0.13
CA SER A 64 0.49 5.07 -0.13
C SER A 64 1.20 5.89 -1.21
N VAL A 65 0.51 6.11 -2.32
CA VAL A 65 1.06 6.74 -3.51
C VAL A 65 0.97 8.27 -3.40
N ARG A 66 2.01 8.95 -3.92
CA ARG A 66 2.10 10.42 -3.97
C ARG A 66 2.51 10.84 -5.38
N ALA A 67 1.97 11.96 -5.86
CA ALA A 67 2.26 12.48 -7.20
C ALA A 67 3.76 12.75 -7.43
N SER A 68 4.50 13.12 -6.37
CA SER A 68 5.95 13.36 -6.40
C SER A 68 6.79 12.14 -6.77
N GLY A 69 6.22 10.93 -6.79
CA GLY A 69 6.95 9.69 -7.05
C GLY A 69 7.79 9.19 -5.87
N LYS A 70 7.72 9.89 -4.72
CA LYS A 70 8.21 9.40 -3.42
C LYS A 70 7.03 8.86 -2.64
N HIS A 71 6.84 7.55 -2.67
CA HIS A 71 5.71 6.87 -2.05
C HIS A 71 6.03 6.52 -0.60
N SER A 72 5.00 6.32 0.20
CA SER A 72 5.16 5.88 1.58
C SER A 72 4.91 4.39 1.67
N LEU A 73 5.90 3.61 2.09
CA LEU A 73 5.83 2.17 2.25
C LEU A 73 5.59 1.81 3.71
N SER A 74 4.60 0.95 3.96
CA SER A 74 4.33 0.38 5.29
C SER A 74 5.05 -0.95 5.43
N THR A 75 5.98 -1.03 6.37
CA THR A 75 6.72 -2.25 6.73
C THR A 75 6.33 -2.67 8.16
N PRO A 76 6.70 -3.89 8.61
CA PRO A 76 6.45 -4.31 9.99
C PRO A 76 7.12 -3.41 11.05
N VAL A 77 8.24 -2.79 10.70
CA VAL A 77 9.03 -1.93 11.61
C VAL A 77 8.54 -0.49 11.61
N GLY A 78 7.76 -0.08 10.60
CA GLY A 78 7.18 1.25 10.52
C GLY A 78 6.97 1.73 9.09
N ARG A 79 6.92 3.05 8.92
CA ARG A 79 6.64 3.66 7.62
C ARG A 79 7.88 4.37 7.08
N CYS A 80 8.27 4.04 5.86
CA CYS A 80 9.39 4.69 5.18
C CYS A 80 8.92 5.41 3.91
N THR A 81 9.75 6.32 3.40
CA THR A 81 9.53 6.98 2.11
C THR A 81 10.50 6.41 1.09
N VAL A 82 9.99 6.00 -0.08
CA VAL A 82 10.76 5.30 -1.11
C VAL A 82 10.43 5.85 -2.49
N SER A 83 11.45 5.95 -3.35
CA SER A 83 11.26 6.33 -4.76
C SER A 83 10.57 5.21 -5.53
N HIS A 84 9.61 5.53 -6.39
CA HIS A 84 8.94 4.57 -7.28
C HIS A 84 9.93 3.76 -8.14
N ARG A 85 11.11 4.30 -8.44
CA ARG A 85 12.17 3.62 -9.20
C ARG A 85 12.71 2.37 -8.49
N ASN A 86 12.64 2.37 -7.16
CA ASN A 86 13.13 1.30 -6.30
C ASN A 86 12.03 0.28 -5.97
N LEU A 87 10.85 0.42 -6.57
CA LEU A 87 9.69 -0.43 -6.32
C LEU A 87 9.46 -1.42 -7.47
N ARG A 88 9.02 -2.61 -7.10
CA ARG A 88 8.49 -3.63 -7.99
C ARG A 88 7.12 -4.08 -7.47
N PRO A 89 6.05 -4.03 -8.29
CA PRO A 89 4.73 -4.48 -7.85
C PRO A 89 4.72 -6.00 -7.66
N LEU A 90 4.15 -6.46 -6.54
CA LEU A 90 3.87 -7.87 -6.25
C LEU A 90 2.38 -8.19 -6.43
N GLN A 91 1.52 -7.30 -5.94
CA GLN A 91 0.06 -7.43 -6.05
C GLN A 91 -0.55 -6.05 -6.27
N ARG A 92 -1.59 -5.97 -7.12
CA ARG A 92 -2.38 -4.75 -7.29
C ARG A 92 -3.40 -4.59 -6.18
N ALA A 93 -3.79 -3.34 -5.92
CA ALA A 93 -4.86 -2.98 -4.99
C ALA A 93 -6.25 -3.46 -5.49
N ASP A 94 -6.53 -4.76 -5.38
CA ASP A 94 -7.81 -5.41 -5.73
C ASP A 94 -8.88 -5.25 -4.64
N GLY A 95 -8.45 -4.93 -3.42
CA GLY A 95 -9.30 -4.76 -2.24
C GLY A 95 -9.08 -5.84 -1.17
N TYR A 96 -8.13 -6.75 -1.38
CA TYR A 96 -7.86 -7.86 -0.48
C TYR A 96 -6.38 -7.95 -0.09
N ALA A 97 -6.15 -8.51 1.09
CA ALA A 97 -4.86 -8.97 1.54
C ALA A 97 -4.82 -10.48 1.59
N TYR A 98 -3.79 -11.05 0.98
CA TYR A 98 -3.53 -12.46 0.99
C TYR A 98 -2.32 -12.73 1.88
N SER A 99 -2.46 -13.69 2.77
CA SER A 99 -1.37 -14.21 3.58
C SER A 99 -1.56 -15.70 3.83
N TYR A 100 -0.59 -16.30 4.48
CA TYR A 100 -0.60 -17.71 4.86
C TYR A 100 -0.38 -17.82 6.36
N ARG A 101 -1.03 -18.81 6.97
CA ARG A 101 -0.70 -19.25 8.32
C ARG A 101 -0.57 -20.77 8.34
N GLN A 102 0.22 -21.30 9.27
CA GLN A 102 0.26 -22.73 9.50
C GLN A 102 -1.04 -23.19 10.17
N GLU A 103 -1.46 -24.40 9.84
CA GLU A 103 -2.54 -25.07 10.57
C GLU A 103 -2.06 -25.36 11.99
N VAL A 104 -2.80 -24.88 13.00
CA VAL A 104 -2.49 -25.17 14.40
C VAL A 104 -2.83 -26.64 14.61
N THR A 105 -1.80 -27.45 14.86
CA THR A 105 -1.98 -28.85 15.23
C THR A 105 -2.04 -28.89 16.75
N ASP A 106 -3.18 -29.32 17.31
CA ASP A 106 -3.30 -29.69 18.72
C ASP A 106 -2.55 -31.00 19.02
#